data_AF-A0A7G2JYK0-F1
#
_entry.id   AF-A0A7G2JYK0-F1
#
_cell.length_a   1.000
_cell.length_b   1.000
_cell.length_c   1.000
_cell.angle_alpha   90.00
_cell.angle_beta   90.00
_cell.angle_gamma   90.00
#
_symmetry.space_group_name_H-M   'P 1'
#
loop_
_entity.id
_entity.type
_entity.pdbx_description
1 polymer ?
#
loop_
_entity_poly.entity_id
_entity_poly.type
_entity_poly.pdbx_seq_one_letter_code
_entity_poly.pdbx_strand_id
1 'polypeptide(L)'
;TNIHQIPKHLLNKEFDPENKYSLPYVYGLTGIEVNADEIDPKTITSWADLWKPEFKGKVLMTSDAREVFHVALLLDGKSPNTTNEEDIKTAYERLEKLLPNVATFNSDSPEVPYVQGEVAIGMIWNGSAYLAQKENPSLQ
;
A
#
# COMPACT_ATOMS: atom_id res chain seq x y z
N THR A 1 -25.10 17.17 -17.43
CA THR A 1 -23.96 16.32 -17.03
C THR A 1 -24.36 15.48 -15.83
N ASN A 2 -23.91 14.23 -15.76
CA ASN A 2 -24.21 13.26 -14.70
C ASN A 2 -23.38 13.45 -13.41
N ILE A 3 -22.72 14.62 -13.23
CA ILE A 3 -21.89 14.94 -12.04
C ILE A 3 -22.68 14.79 -10.72
N HIS A 4 -23.99 15.01 -10.76
CA HIS A 4 -24.88 14.79 -9.61
C HIS A 4 -24.93 13.34 -9.10
N GLN A 5 -24.44 12.37 -9.88
CA GLN A 5 -24.32 10.96 -9.48
C GLN A 5 -23.03 10.67 -8.68
N ILE A 6 -22.07 11.59 -8.67
CA ILE A 6 -20.81 11.43 -7.94
C ILE A 6 -21.02 11.82 -6.47
N PRO A 7 -20.58 10.99 -5.51
CA PRO A 7 -20.66 11.33 -4.09
C PRO A 7 -20.03 12.69 -3.79
N LYS A 8 -20.77 13.57 -3.11
CA LYS A 8 -20.35 14.95 -2.84
C LYS A 8 -19.01 15.05 -2.12
N HIS A 9 -18.69 14.08 -1.26
CA HIS A 9 -17.43 14.05 -0.52
C HIS A 9 -16.21 13.76 -1.40
N LEU A 10 -16.38 13.36 -2.67
CA LEU A 10 -15.29 13.18 -3.64
C LEU A 10 -15.09 14.41 -4.55
N LEU A 11 -16.01 15.37 -4.50
CA LEU A 11 -15.97 16.61 -5.27
C LEU A 11 -15.35 17.74 -4.43
N ASN A 12 -14.97 18.85 -5.07
CA ASN A 12 -14.47 20.09 -4.46
C ASN A 12 -13.27 19.87 -3.52
N LYS A 13 -12.26 19.14 -3.99
CA LYS A 13 -11.02 18.93 -3.26
C LYS A 13 -10.11 20.14 -3.39
N GLU A 14 -9.20 20.34 -2.43
CA GLU A 14 -8.28 21.49 -2.42
C GLU A 14 -7.43 21.59 -3.69
N PHE A 15 -7.13 20.46 -4.34
CA PHE A 15 -6.37 20.42 -5.58
C PHE A 15 -7.18 20.85 -6.83
N ASP A 16 -8.52 20.82 -6.78
CA ASP A 16 -9.41 21.26 -7.87
C ASP A 16 -10.80 21.67 -7.34
N PRO A 17 -10.91 22.86 -6.72
CA PRO A 17 -12.19 23.40 -6.28
C PRO A 17 -13.17 23.54 -7.45
N GLU A 18 -14.45 23.24 -7.23
CA GLU A 18 -15.50 23.19 -8.26
C GLU A 18 -15.32 22.14 -9.37
N ASN A 19 -14.30 21.27 -9.30
CA ASN A 19 -14.04 20.21 -10.28
C ASN A 19 -13.92 20.73 -11.72
N LYS A 20 -13.13 21.78 -11.92
CA LYS A 20 -12.97 22.45 -13.23
C LYS A 20 -12.14 21.61 -14.20
N TYR A 21 -11.21 20.80 -13.69
CA TYR A 21 -10.24 20.07 -14.51
C TYR A 21 -10.30 18.56 -14.31
N SER A 22 -10.87 18.08 -13.21
CA SER A 22 -10.85 16.67 -12.83
C SER A 22 -12.20 16.19 -12.28
N LEU A 23 -12.54 14.95 -12.60
CA LEU A 23 -13.65 14.22 -12.00
C LEU A 23 -13.16 12.87 -11.47
N PRO A 24 -13.67 12.40 -10.31
CA PRO A 24 -13.35 11.07 -9.80
C PRO A 24 -13.73 9.99 -10.83
N TYR A 25 -12.76 9.11 -11.14
CA TYR A 25 -12.98 7.95 -12.00
C TYR A 25 -13.03 6.67 -11.16
N VAL A 26 -11.91 6.33 -10.52
CA VAL A 26 -11.78 5.23 -9.55
C VAL A 26 -10.88 5.73 -8.42
N TYR A 27 -11.16 5.28 -7.19
CA TYR A 27 -10.29 5.50 -6.04
C TYR A 27 -10.17 4.21 -5.24
N GLY A 28 -9.11 4.10 -4.44
CA GLY A 28 -8.81 2.90 -3.67
C GLY A 28 -7.94 3.21 -2.47
N LEU A 29 -7.49 2.14 -1.84
CA LEU A 29 -6.63 2.16 -0.66
C LEU A 29 -5.48 1.18 -0.88
N THR A 30 -4.31 1.54 -0.36
CA THR A 30 -3.21 0.59 -0.18
C THR A 30 -3.32 -0.03 1.22
N GLY A 31 -3.34 -1.36 1.27
CA GLY A 31 -3.44 -2.14 2.49
C GLY A 31 -2.30 -3.15 2.62
N ILE A 32 -2.39 -4.00 3.64
CA ILE A 32 -1.51 -5.15 3.83
C ILE A 32 -2.29 -6.39 3.43
N GLU A 33 -1.78 -7.14 2.46
CA GLU A 33 -2.24 -8.50 2.15
C GLU A 33 -1.40 -9.50 2.91
N VAL A 34 -2.01 -10.60 3.35
CA VAL A 34 -1.36 -11.72 4.02
C VAL A 34 -1.80 -13.04 3.38
N ASN A 35 -0.85 -13.93 3.12
CA ASN A 35 -1.15 -15.33 2.83
C ASN A 35 -1.45 -16.09 4.13
N ALA A 36 -2.73 -16.35 4.39
CA ALA A 36 -3.19 -16.97 5.63
C ALA A 36 -2.79 -18.45 5.79
N ASP A 37 -2.34 -19.11 4.72
CA ASP A 37 -1.79 -20.46 4.81
C ASP A 37 -0.39 -20.49 5.45
N GLU A 38 0.32 -19.35 5.42
CA GLU A 38 1.68 -19.21 5.97
C GLU A 38 1.74 -18.37 7.25
N ILE A 39 0.87 -17.37 7.36
CA ILE A 39 0.92 -16.35 8.41
C ILE A 39 -0.48 -16.20 9.01
N ASP A 40 -0.63 -16.33 10.33
CA ASP A 40 -1.92 -16.00 10.98
C ASP A 40 -2.19 -14.49 10.83
N PRO A 41 -3.23 -14.07 10.07
CA PRO A 41 -3.48 -12.65 9.82
C PRO A 41 -3.71 -11.84 11.09
N LYS A 42 -4.16 -12.48 12.19
CA LYS A 42 -4.37 -11.81 13.48
C LYS A 42 -3.08 -11.33 14.14
N THR A 43 -1.93 -11.84 13.69
CA THR A 43 -0.61 -11.43 14.20
C THR A 43 -0.07 -10.19 13.48
N ILE A 44 -0.70 -9.78 12.38
CA ILE A 44 -0.37 -8.59 11.61
C ILE A 44 -1.32 -7.48 12.03
N THR A 45 -0.77 -6.44 12.64
CA THR A 45 -1.53 -5.37 13.30
C THR A 45 -1.11 -3.98 12.85
N SER A 46 0.04 -3.86 12.18
CA SER A 46 0.60 -2.60 11.75
C SER A 46 1.55 -2.76 10.57
N TRP A 47 1.82 -1.65 9.89
CA TRP A 47 2.90 -1.57 8.90
C TRP A 47 4.28 -1.91 9.48
N ALA A 48 4.49 -1.74 10.78
CA ALA A 48 5.77 -2.05 11.43
C ALA A 48 6.08 -3.55 11.38
N ASP A 49 5.05 -4.39 11.26
CA ASP A 49 5.21 -5.83 11.19
C ASP A 49 6.01 -6.24 9.95
N LEU A 50 5.98 -5.47 8.85
CA LEU A 50 6.77 -5.74 7.64
C LEU A 50 8.29 -5.77 7.90
N TRP A 51 8.77 -5.14 8.98
CA TRP A 51 10.18 -5.14 9.38
C TRP A 51 10.59 -6.36 10.22
N LYS A 52 9.67 -7.27 10.57
CA LYS A 52 10.03 -8.46 11.36
C LYS A 52 11.01 -9.35 10.58
N PRO A 53 12.03 -9.92 11.26
CA PRO A 53 13.06 -10.71 10.58
C PRO A 53 12.53 -12.02 9.97
N GLU A 54 11.39 -12.52 10.45
CA GLU A 54 10.71 -13.70 9.90
C GLU A 54 10.16 -13.50 8.48
N PHE A 55 10.00 -12.24 8.04
CA PHE A 55 9.55 -11.89 6.68
C PHE A 55 10.70 -11.61 5.71
N LYS A 56 11.92 -12.03 6.04
CA LYS A 56 13.08 -11.91 5.15
C LYS A 56 12.78 -12.51 3.76
N GLY A 57 12.91 -11.71 2.71
CA GLY A 57 12.63 -12.11 1.33
C GLY A 57 11.19 -12.55 1.06
N LYS A 58 10.21 -12.07 1.84
CA LYS A 58 8.78 -12.42 1.68
C LYS A 58 7.87 -11.22 1.45
N VAL A 59 8.39 -9.99 1.55
CA VAL A 59 7.59 -8.76 1.49
C VAL A 59 7.47 -8.26 0.06
N LEU A 60 6.25 -7.96 -0.37
CA LEU A 60 5.99 -7.14 -1.55
C LEU A 60 5.83 -5.67 -1.14
N MET A 61 6.44 -4.78 -1.91
CA MET A 61 6.18 -3.34 -1.82
C MET A 61 5.62 -2.87 -3.16
N THR A 62 4.75 -1.86 -3.17
CA THR A 62 4.33 -1.26 -4.45
C THR A 62 5.50 -0.49 -5.06
N SER A 63 5.60 -0.49 -6.38
CA SER A 63 6.56 0.33 -7.14
C SER A 63 6.11 1.81 -7.21
N ASP A 64 5.67 2.37 -6.09
CA ASP A 64 5.22 3.77 -5.98
C ASP A 64 6.02 4.51 -4.89
N ALA A 65 6.75 5.54 -5.30
CA ALA A 65 7.61 6.29 -4.38
C ALA A 65 6.84 6.97 -3.25
N ARG A 66 5.61 7.46 -3.51
CA ARG A 66 4.81 8.13 -2.48
C ARG A 66 4.27 7.11 -1.50
N GLU A 67 3.69 6.01 -1.95
CA GLU A 67 3.10 5.01 -1.06
C GLU A 67 4.15 4.35 -0.17
N VAL A 68 5.31 3.98 -0.72
CA VAL A 68 6.41 3.38 0.04
C VAL A 68 6.91 4.33 1.13
N PHE A 69 7.10 5.62 0.81
CA PHE A 69 7.49 6.62 1.80
C PHE A 69 6.37 6.93 2.80
N HIS A 70 5.10 6.90 2.38
CA HIS A 70 3.95 7.11 3.29
C HIS A 70 3.99 6.12 4.44
N VAL A 71 4.21 4.84 4.15
CA VAL A 71 4.30 3.80 5.18
C VAL A 71 5.41 4.13 6.19
N ALA A 72 6.61 4.47 5.71
CA ALA A 72 7.74 4.78 6.58
C ALA A 72 7.54 6.05 7.41
N LEU A 73 6.94 7.09 6.83
CA LEU A 73 6.62 8.35 7.51
C LEU A 73 5.54 8.18 8.59
N LEU A 74 4.48 7.42 8.27
CA LEU A 74 3.40 7.13 9.22
C LEU A 74 3.91 6.39 10.45
N LEU A 75 4.89 5.49 10.28
CA LEU A 75 5.53 4.78 11.39
C LEU A 75 6.34 5.68 12.33
N ASP A 76 6.80 6.83 11.86
CA ASP A 76 7.43 7.88 12.69
C ASP A 76 6.43 8.90 13.25
N GLY A 77 5.13 8.71 12.99
CA GLY A 77 4.11 9.71 13.31
C GLY A 77 4.25 11.02 12.50
N LYS A 78 4.93 10.96 11.36
CA LYS A 78 5.10 12.10 10.44
C LYS A 78 3.96 12.16 9.44
N SER A 79 3.75 13.36 8.89
CA SER A 79 2.78 13.53 7.81
C SER A 79 3.26 12.75 6.56
N PRO A 80 2.40 11.92 5.94
CA PRO A 80 2.73 11.29 4.65
C PRO A 80 2.85 12.32 3.50
N ASN A 81 2.41 13.56 3.73
CA ASN A 81 2.54 14.67 2.79
C ASN A 81 3.56 15.71 3.25
N THR A 82 4.50 15.34 4.13
CA THR A 82 5.58 16.23 4.57
C THR A 82 6.43 16.68 3.37
N THR A 83 6.92 17.92 3.45
CA THR A 83 7.93 18.47 2.55
C THR A 83 9.23 18.77 3.28
N ASN A 84 9.35 18.36 4.54
CA ASN A 84 10.56 18.53 5.34
C ASN A 84 11.60 17.48 4.92
N GLU A 85 12.79 17.94 4.53
CA GLU A 85 13.84 17.07 4.02
C GLU A 85 14.38 16.09 5.08
N GLU A 86 14.44 16.49 6.35
CA GLU A 86 14.89 15.63 7.44
C GLU A 86 13.90 14.48 7.70
N ASP A 87 12.60 14.76 7.70
CA ASP A 87 11.56 13.72 7.82
C ASP A 87 11.67 12.70 6.68
N ILE A 88 11.87 13.18 5.44
CA ILE A 88 12.02 12.33 4.25
C ILE A 88 13.30 11.49 4.36
N LYS A 89 14.40 12.07 4.85
CA LYS A 89 15.65 11.36 5.06
C LYS A 89 15.50 10.25 6.12
N THR A 90 14.82 10.52 7.24
CA THR A 90 14.56 9.49 8.26
C THR A 90 13.69 8.35 7.70
N ALA A 91 12.69 8.66 6.86
CA ALA A 91 11.89 7.65 6.18
C ALA A 91 12.74 6.78 5.24
N TYR A 92 13.66 7.38 4.48
CA TYR A 92 14.64 6.66 3.65
C TYR A 92 15.49 5.69 4.47
N GLU A 93 16.09 6.15 5.58
CA GLU A 93 16.93 5.32 6.44
C GLU A 93 16.14 4.15 7.09
N ARG A 94 14.84 4.32 7.35
CA ARG A 94 13.97 3.21 7.76
C ARG A 94 13.75 2.22 6.61
N LEU A 95 13.47 2.71 5.41
CA LEU A 95 13.22 1.87 4.24
C LEU A 95 14.45 1.04 3.84
N GLU A 96 15.66 1.57 3.98
CA GLU A 96 16.90 0.80 3.79
C GLU A 96 16.94 -0.45 4.67
N LYS A 97 16.44 -0.35 5.91
CA LYS A 97 16.36 -1.48 6.85
C LYS A 97 15.28 -2.48 6.48
N LEU A 98 14.28 -2.09 5.68
CA LEU A 98 13.25 -2.99 5.18
C LEU A 98 13.76 -3.86 4.03
N LEU A 99 14.70 -3.36 3.22
CA LEU A 99 15.14 -4.01 1.98
C LEU A 99 15.46 -5.50 2.09
N PRO A 100 16.09 -6.02 3.17
CA PRO A 100 16.30 -7.47 3.32
C PRO A 100 15.02 -8.31 3.34
N ASN A 101 13.89 -7.71 3.72
CA ASN A 101 12.58 -8.35 3.73
C ASN A 101 11.88 -8.29 2.37
N VAL A 102 12.21 -7.31 1.53
CA VAL A 102 11.56 -7.11 0.24
C VAL A 102 12.03 -8.16 -0.76
N ALA A 103 11.09 -8.92 -1.29
CA ALA A 103 11.31 -9.85 -2.39
C ALA A 103 11.23 -9.13 -3.74
N THR A 104 10.22 -8.28 -3.92
CA THR A 104 9.95 -7.61 -5.19
C THR A 104 9.19 -6.29 -5.00
N PHE A 105 9.26 -5.43 -6.01
CA PHE A 105 8.45 -4.23 -6.14
C PHE A 105 7.52 -4.37 -7.34
N ASN A 106 6.21 -4.20 -7.17
CA ASN A 106 5.24 -4.35 -8.26
C ASN A 106 4.04 -3.39 -8.11
N SER A 107 3.73 -2.65 -9.19
CA SER A 107 2.52 -1.82 -9.30
C SER A 107 1.73 -2.07 -10.59
N ASP A 108 2.14 -3.04 -11.40
CA ASP A 108 1.42 -3.39 -12.65
C ASP A 108 0.33 -4.42 -12.36
N SER A 109 0.66 -5.42 -11.54
CA SER A 109 -0.23 -6.52 -11.16
C SER A 109 0.25 -7.08 -9.82
N PRO A 110 0.12 -6.31 -8.72
CA PRO A 110 0.68 -6.69 -7.42
C PRO A 110 0.06 -7.97 -6.85
N GLU A 111 -1.11 -8.40 -7.33
CA GLU A 111 -1.72 -9.69 -6.97
C GLU A 111 -0.95 -10.93 -7.45
N VAL A 112 -0.21 -10.82 -8.55
CA VAL A 112 0.41 -11.98 -9.21
C VAL A 112 1.47 -12.64 -8.32
N PRO A 113 2.43 -11.92 -7.71
CA PRO A 113 3.39 -12.54 -6.80
C PRO A 113 2.74 -13.24 -5.58
N TYR A 114 1.62 -12.74 -5.06
CA TYR A 114 0.89 -13.38 -3.97
C TYR A 114 0.25 -14.69 -4.42
N VAL A 115 -0.46 -14.67 -5.56
CA VAL A 115 -1.12 -15.87 -6.11
C VAL A 115 -0.09 -16.95 -6.47
N GLN A 116 1.11 -16.56 -6.89
CA GLN A 116 2.21 -17.47 -7.21
C GLN A 116 2.97 -17.97 -5.97
N GLY A 117 2.71 -17.41 -4.78
CA GLY A 117 3.44 -17.74 -3.56
C GLY A 117 4.89 -17.25 -3.53
N GLU A 118 5.25 -16.27 -4.37
CA GLU A 118 6.57 -15.62 -4.33
C GLU A 118 6.72 -14.74 -3.08
N VAL A 119 5.62 -14.12 -2.66
CA VAL A 119 5.52 -13.25 -1.49
C VAL A 119 4.42 -13.75 -0.57
N ALA A 120 4.56 -13.48 0.73
CA ALA A 120 3.60 -13.92 1.75
C ALA A 120 2.88 -12.76 2.44
N ILE A 121 3.45 -11.56 2.39
CA ILE A 121 2.91 -10.37 3.05
C ILE A 121 3.38 -9.12 2.30
N GLY A 122 2.65 -8.00 2.40
CA GLY A 122 3.15 -6.74 1.89
C GLY A 122 2.06 -5.78 1.44
N MET A 123 2.47 -4.74 0.72
CA MET A 123 1.56 -3.73 0.18
C MET A 123 0.74 -4.29 -0.99
N ILE A 124 -0.55 -3.99 -1.03
CA ILE A 124 -1.38 -4.22 -2.20
C ILE A 124 -2.47 -3.14 -2.31
N TRP A 125 -2.89 -2.83 -3.53
CA TRP A 125 -4.11 -2.04 -3.72
C TRP A 125 -5.34 -2.91 -3.51
N ASN A 126 -6.35 -2.39 -2.82
CA ASN A 126 -7.56 -3.13 -2.47
C ASN A 126 -8.32 -3.73 -3.68
N GLY A 127 -8.20 -3.12 -4.86
CA GLY A 127 -8.73 -3.71 -6.11
C GLY A 127 -8.00 -5.00 -6.52
N SER A 128 -6.67 -4.99 -6.45
CA SER A 128 -5.82 -6.17 -6.71
C SER A 128 -5.98 -7.23 -5.62
N ALA A 129 -6.07 -6.83 -4.34
CA ALA A 129 -6.37 -7.74 -3.23
C ALA A 129 -7.64 -8.56 -3.49
N TYR A 130 -8.71 -7.89 -3.92
CA TYR A 130 -9.96 -8.55 -4.27
C TYR A 130 -9.82 -9.56 -5.43
N LEU A 131 -8.97 -9.28 -6.42
CA LEU A 131 -8.66 -10.22 -7.50
C LEU A 131 -7.82 -11.39 -7.00
N ALA A 132 -6.81 -11.12 -6.17
CA ALA A 132 -5.96 -12.12 -5.54
C ALA A 132 -6.81 -13.12 -4.73
N GLN A 133 -7.70 -12.62 -3.88
CA GLN A 133 -8.60 -13.43 -3.05
C GLN A 133 -9.59 -14.27 -3.88
N LYS A 134 -10.00 -13.80 -5.05
CA LYS A 134 -10.84 -14.59 -5.97
C LYS A 134 -10.11 -15.81 -6.52
N GLU A 135 -8.82 -15.66 -6.82
CA GLU A 135 -7.98 -16.75 -7.33
C GLU A 135 -7.50 -17.67 -6.20
N ASN A 136 -7.15 -17.09 -5.04
CA ASN A 136 -6.72 -17.81 -3.85
C ASN A 136 -7.43 -17.29 -2.58
N PRO A 137 -8.46 -17.99 -2.08
CA PRO A 137 -9.22 -17.60 -0.89
C PRO A 137 -8.43 -17.51 0.42
N SER A 138 -7.20 -18.04 0.47
CA SER A 138 -6.31 -17.92 1.63
C SER A 138 -5.67 -16.53 1.74
N LEU A 139 -5.71 -15.71 0.68
CA LEU A 139 -5.24 -14.33 0.70
C LEU A 139 -6.27 -13.42 1.40
N GLN A 140 -5.81 -12.66 2.41
CA GLN A 140 -6.63 -11.84 3.31
C GLN A 140 -6.04 -10.46 3.59
#